data_AF-A0A1A2URZ6-F1
#
_entry.id   AF-A0A1A2URZ6-F1
#
_cell.length_a   1.000
_cell.length_b   1.000
_cell.length_c   1.000
_cell.angle_alpha   90.00
_cell.angle_beta   90.00
_cell.angle_gamma   90.00
#
_symmetry.space_group_name_H-M   'P 1'
#
loop_
_entity.id
_entity.type
_entity.pdbx_description
1 polymer ?
#
loop_
_entity_poly.entity_id
_entity_poly.type
_entity_poly.pdbx_seq_one_letter_code
_entity_poly.pdbx_strand_id
1 'polypeptide(L)'
;MPGMMCAVCGTSFSARSDAVYCSSACRQKAHRARSARRTAVLREALRRSSGAGRGADSDAARSLQRSVASSMRRAREQLDRSRELCRVSELRLQESDVVLQESVKKWAAKSYPEHASWLGN
;
A
#
# COMPACT_ATOMS: atom_id res chain seq x y z
N MET A 1 18.32 28.34 23.02
CA MET A 1 18.03 26.90 22.85
C MET A 1 18.62 26.47 21.52
N PRO A 2 19.70 25.68 21.47
CA PRO A 2 20.22 25.19 20.20
C PRO A 2 19.17 24.28 19.57
N GLY A 3 18.60 24.67 18.43
CA GLY A 3 17.72 23.81 17.66
C GLY A 3 18.49 22.63 17.09
N MET A 4 17.85 21.46 16.95
CA MET A 4 18.47 20.32 16.26
C MET A 4 18.54 20.60 14.76
N MET A 5 19.61 20.17 14.09
CA MET A 5 19.74 20.32 12.65
C MET A 5 19.21 19.08 11.92
N CYS A 6 18.37 19.29 10.91
CA CYS A 6 17.87 18.20 10.09
C CYS A 6 18.99 17.60 9.23
N ALA A 7 19.19 16.28 9.32
CA ALA A 7 20.21 15.57 8.53
C ALA A 7 19.98 15.56 7.01
N VAL A 8 18.87 16.12 6.52
CA VAL A 8 18.48 16.13 5.10
C VAL A 8 18.48 17.53 4.48
N CYS A 9 17.97 18.53 5.20
CA CYS A 9 17.86 19.91 4.70
C CYS A 9 18.72 20.91 5.46
N GLY A 10 19.37 20.51 6.56
CA GLY A 10 20.22 21.38 7.37
C GLY A 10 19.47 22.40 8.22
N THR A 11 18.15 22.54 8.06
CA THR A 11 17.33 23.49 8.82
C THR A 11 17.27 23.12 10.30
N SER A 12 17.38 24.11 11.18
CA SER A 12 17.14 23.95 12.61
C SER A 12 15.65 23.71 12.89
N PHE A 13 15.34 22.81 13.83
CA PHE A 13 13.97 22.51 14.23
C PHE A 13 13.89 22.15 15.71
N SER A 14 12.70 22.31 16.29
CA SER A 14 12.39 21.92 17.66
C SER A 14 11.70 20.56 17.67
N ALA A 15 12.26 19.62 18.42
CA ALA A 15 11.71 18.28 18.60
C ALA A 15 12.34 17.63 19.85
N ARG A 16 12.04 16.34 20.08
CA ARG A 16 12.72 15.52 21.09
C ARG A 16 14.20 15.34 20.76
N SER A 17 15.06 15.19 21.77
CA SER A 17 16.52 15.11 21.62
C SER A 17 17.05 14.01 20.68
N ASP A 18 16.24 13.00 20.36
CA ASP A 18 16.54 11.90 19.45
C ASP A 18 16.06 12.15 18.00
N ALA A 19 15.42 13.29 17.72
CA ALA A 19 14.87 13.59 16.41
C ALA A 19 15.98 13.95 15.40
N VAL A 20 16.08 13.16 14.34
CA VAL A 20 17.09 13.35 13.27
C VAL A 20 16.57 14.21 12.09
N TYR A 21 15.26 14.30 11.94
CA TYR A 21 14.62 14.91 10.77
C TYR A 21 13.49 15.86 11.17
N CYS A 22 13.46 17.04 10.53
CA CYS A 22 12.46 18.07 10.82
C CYS A 22 11.03 17.70 10.42
N SER A 23 10.85 16.78 9.47
CA SER A 23 9.52 16.44 8.92
C SER A 23 9.43 15.03 8.33
N SER A 24 8.21 14.57 8.08
CA SER A 24 7.92 13.33 7.34
C SER A 24 8.51 13.36 5.93
N ALA A 25 8.50 14.52 5.27
CA ALA A 25 9.11 14.70 3.95
C ALA A 25 10.63 14.42 3.99
N CYS A 26 11.35 14.96 4.99
CA CYS A 26 12.77 14.68 5.16
C CYS A 26 13.03 13.21 5.53
N ARG A 27 12.18 12.61 6.38
CA ARG A 27 12.25 11.16 6.67
C ARG A 27 12.11 10.32 5.39
N GLN A 28 11.13 10.63 4.55
CA GLN A 28 10.89 9.92 3.31
C GLN A 28 12.04 10.12 2.31
N LYS A 29 12.58 11.33 2.19
CA LYS A 29 13.74 11.62 1.34
C LYS A 29 14.97 10.83 1.79
N ALA A 30 15.26 10.81 3.09
CA ALA A 30 16.35 10.01 3.64
C ALA A 30 16.16 8.51 3.40
N HIS A 31 14.94 8.00 3.58
CA HIS A 31 14.60 6.62 3.29
C HIS A 31 14.84 6.27 1.82
N ARG A 32 14.29 7.07 0.88
CA ARG A 32 14.50 6.89 -0.56
C ARG A 32 15.99 6.90 -0.94
N ALA A 33 16.76 7.82 -0.39
CA ALA A 33 18.20 7.90 -0.63
C ALA A 33 18.96 6.65 -0.14
N ARG A 34 18.62 6.12 1.05
CA ARG A 34 19.21 4.88 1.55
C ARG A 34 18.86 3.68 0.67
N SER A 35 17.60 3.54 0.25
CA SER A 35 17.17 2.46 -0.63
C SER A 35 17.84 2.54 -2.00
N ALA A 36 17.96 3.74 -2.57
CA ALA A 36 18.68 3.97 -3.82
C ALA A 36 20.16 3.57 -3.69
N ARG A 37 20.85 3.98 -2.61
CA ARG A 37 22.23 3.56 -2.36
C ARG A 37 22.38 2.04 -2.23
N ARG A 38 21.51 1.37 -1.48
CA ARG A 38 21.55 -0.10 -1.33
C ARG A 38 21.39 -0.80 -2.69
N THR A 39 20.44 -0.36 -3.51
CA THR A 39 20.24 -0.93 -4.85
C THR A 39 21.41 -0.63 -5.80
N ALA A 40 22.01 0.55 -5.73
CA ALA A 40 23.20 0.88 -6.51
C ALA A 40 24.41 -0.01 -6.15
N VAL A 41 24.67 -0.21 -4.86
CA VAL A 41 25.75 -1.10 -4.37
C VAL A 41 25.55 -2.53 -4.87
N LEU A 42 24.32 -3.06 -4.79
CA LEU A 42 24.02 -4.40 -5.29
C LEU A 42 24.23 -4.52 -6.80
N ARG A 43 23.80 -3.52 -7.59
CA ARG A 43 24.03 -3.50 -9.04
C ARG A 43 25.51 -3.48 -9.39
N GLU A 44 26.29 -2.68 -8.67
CA GLU A 44 27.73 -2.58 -8.92
C GLU A 44 28.48 -3.85 -8.51
N ALA A 45 28.06 -4.51 -7.43
CA ALA A 45 28.59 -5.83 -7.07
C ALA A 45 28.33 -6.85 -8.19
N LEU A 46 27.10 -6.92 -8.72
CA LEU A 46 26.75 -7.81 -9.84
C LEU A 46 27.56 -7.51 -11.11
N ARG A 47 27.79 -6.23 -11.43
CA ARG A 47 28.61 -5.82 -12.57
C ARG A 47 30.07 -6.28 -12.43
N ARG A 48 30.65 -6.18 -11.22
CA ARG A 48 32.03 -6.64 -10.97
C ARG A 48 32.15 -8.17 -11.01
N SER A 49 31.16 -8.89 -10.50
CA SER A 49 31.15 -10.36 -10.53
C SER A 49 31.07 -10.92 -11.96
N SER A 50 30.28 -10.30 -12.84
CA SER A 50 30.09 -10.77 -14.22
C SER A 50 31.35 -10.74 -15.11
N GLY A 51 32.46 -10.17 -14.65
CA GLY A 51 33.76 -10.24 -15.32
C GLY A 51 34.68 -11.39 -14.89
N ALA A 52 34.38 -12.14 -13.81
CA ALA A 52 35.39 -12.93 -13.10
C ALA A 52 35.27 -14.47 -13.15
N GLY A 53 34.25 -15.10 -13.73
CA GLY A 53 34.25 -16.57 -13.80
C GLY A 53 33.08 -17.22 -14.52
N ARG A 54 33.29 -17.68 -15.76
CA ARG A 54 32.24 -18.26 -16.62
C ARG A 54 31.66 -19.61 -16.15
N GLY A 55 32.22 -20.25 -15.11
CA GLY A 55 31.79 -21.58 -14.63
C GLY A 55 30.85 -21.56 -13.42
N ALA A 56 31.30 -21.00 -12.29
CA ALA A 56 30.56 -21.01 -11.02
C ALA A 56 29.45 -19.94 -10.93
N ASP A 57 29.58 -18.83 -11.66
CA ASP A 57 28.53 -17.78 -11.72
C ASP A 57 27.24 -18.27 -12.40
N SER A 58 27.32 -19.29 -13.25
CA SER A 58 26.18 -19.81 -14.01
C SER A 58 25.12 -20.44 -13.11
N ASP A 59 25.53 -21.23 -12.12
CA ASP A 59 24.59 -21.89 -11.20
C ASP A 59 24.02 -20.92 -10.17
N ALA A 60 24.84 -19.98 -9.69
CA ALA A 60 24.37 -18.88 -8.83
C ALA A 60 23.36 -17.99 -9.55
N ALA A 61 23.63 -17.63 -10.81
CA ALA A 61 22.70 -16.86 -11.65
C ALA A 61 21.40 -17.64 -11.93
N ARG A 62 21.48 -18.94 -12.24
CA ARG A 62 20.30 -19.79 -12.47
C ARG A 62 19.49 -19.96 -11.18
N SER A 63 20.13 -20.07 -10.03
CA SER A 63 19.47 -20.09 -8.72
C SER A 63 18.74 -18.78 -8.43
N LEU A 64 19.41 -17.65 -8.66
CA LEU A 64 18.80 -16.32 -8.53
C LEU A 64 17.61 -16.15 -9.48
N GLN A 65 17.74 -16.56 -10.74
CA GLN A 65 16.67 -16.50 -11.73
C GLN A 65 15.45 -17.32 -11.28
N ARG A 66 15.65 -18.55 -10.77
CA ARG A 66 14.56 -19.36 -10.19
C ARG A 66 13.93 -18.69 -8.97
N SER A 67 14.73 -18.10 -8.09
CA SER A 67 14.24 -17.37 -6.92
C SER A 67 13.39 -16.15 -7.31
N VAL A 68 13.86 -15.36 -8.27
CA VAL A 68 13.14 -14.21 -8.83
C VAL A 68 11.83 -14.66 -9.49
N ALA A 69 11.88 -15.71 -10.33
CA ALA A 69 10.68 -16.25 -10.98
C ALA A 69 9.65 -16.73 -9.94
N SER A 70 10.09 -17.41 -8.88
CA SER A 70 9.21 -17.84 -7.79
C SER A 70 8.59 -16.66 -7.04
N SER A 71 9.37 -15.60 -6.82
CA SER A 71 8.92 -14.39 -6.13
C SER A 71 7.91 -13.62 -6.97
N MET A 72 8.15 -13.51 -8.28
CA MET A 72 7.22 -12.89 -9.22
C MET A 72 5.91 -13.67 -9.34
N ARG A 73 5.98 -15.01 -9.36
CA ARG A 73 4.78 -15.86 -9.37
C ARG A 73 3.92 -15.62 -8.12
N ARG A 74 4.54 -15.69 -6.93
CA ARG A 74 3.84 -15.40 -5.66
C ARG A 74 3.24 -13.99 -5.64
N ALA A 75 3.97 -12.99 -6.14
CA ALA A 75 3.46 -11.62 -6.21
C ALA A 75 2.21 -11.52 -7.08
N ARG A 76 2.18 -12.20 -8.23
CA ARG A 76 0.99 -12.26 -9.10
C ARG A 76 -0.18 -12.94 -8.41
N GLU A 77 0.05 -14.10 -7.78
CA GLU A 77 -0.98 -14.81 -7.00
C GLU A 77 -1.60 -13.92 -5.90
N GLN A 78 -0.80 -13.10 -5.22
CA GLN A 78 -1.30 -12.16 -4.22
C GLN A 78 -2.16 -11.04 -4.83
N LEU A 79 -1.75 -10.51 -5.99
CA LEU A 79 -2.55 -9.50 -6.70
C LEU A 79 -3.88 -10.08 -7.19
N ASP A 80 -3.88 -11.29 -7.72
CA ASP A 80 -5.09 -11.95 -8.19
C ASP A 80 -6.03 -12.25 -7.02
N ARG A 81 -5.50 -12.73 -5.88
CA ARG A 81 -6.26 -12.89 -4.64
C ARG A 81 -6.84 -11.57 -4.14
N SER A 82 -6.06 -10.49 -4.18
CA SER A 82 -6.55 -9.16 -3.79
C SER A 82 -7.70 -8.69 -4.69
N ARG A 83 -7.59 -8.90 -6.01
CA ARG A 83 -8.64 -8.56 -6.97
C ARG A 83 -9.92 -9.36 -6.75
N GLU A 84 -9.79 -10.64 -6.42
CA GLU A 84 -10.93 -11.49 -6.08
C GLU A 84 -11.64 -10.99 -4.83
N LEU A 85 -10.89 -10.67 -3.77
CA LEU A 85 -11.46 -10.12 -2.54
C LEU A 85 -12.19 -8.81 -2.78
N CYS A 86 -11.67 -7.93 -3.64
CA CYS A 86 -12.36 -6.71 -4.05
C CYS A 86 -13.70 -7.03 -4.74
N ARG A 87 -13.71 -7.95 -5.71
CA ARG A 87 -14.94 -8.37 -6.42
C ARG A 87 -15.98 -8.96 -5.46
N VAL A 88 -15.57 -9.83 -4.53
CA VAL A 88 -16.47 -10.41 -3.52
C VAL A 88 -17.01 -9.33 -2.57
N SER A 89 -16.17 -8.38 -2.17
CA SER A 89 -16.59 -7.30 -1.28
C SER A 89 -17.61 -6.38 -1.95
N GLU A 90 -17.40 -6.07 -3.24
CA GLU A 90 -18.34 -5.27 -4.03
C GLU A 90 -19.71 -5.95 -4.14
N LEU A 91 -19.75 -7.26 -4.43
CA LEU A 91 -21.00 -8.01 -4.48
C LEU A 91 -21.75 -7.98 -3.14
N ARG A 92 -21.04 -8.18 -2.02
CA ARG A 92 -21.64 -8.12 -0.69
C ARG A 92 -22.18 -6.74 -0.34
N LEU A 93 -21.50 -5.68 -0.77
CA LEU A 93 -21.98 -4.32 -0.58
C LEU A 93 -23.26 -4.08 -1.39
N GLN A 94 -23.32 -4.54 -2.64
CA GLN A 94 -24.54 -4.44 -3.46
C GLN A 94 -25.72 -5.20 -2.82
N GLU A 95 -25.49 -6.42 -2.33
CA GLU A 95 -26.51 -7.19 -1.60
C GLU A 95 -27.02 -6.44 -0.36
N SER A 96 -26.10 -5.89 0.43
CA SER A 96 -26.42 -5.09 1.61
C SER A 96 -27.25 -3.84 1.25
N ASP A 97 -26.88 -3.14 0.18
CA ASP A 97 -27.58 -1.95 -0.28
C ASP A 97 -29.02 -2.25 -0.70
N VAL A 98 -29.26 -3.39 -1.36
CA VAL A 98 -30.61 -3.85 -1.71
C VAL A 98 -31.43 -4.10 -0.45
N VAL A 99 -30.88 -4.80 0.55
CA VAL A 99 -31.57 -5.06 1.83
C VAL A 99 -31.90 -3.75 2.55
N LEU A 100 -30.96 -2.80 2.59
CA LEU A 100 -31.19 -1.49 3.18
C LEU A 100 -32.29 -0.74 2.44
N GLN A 101 -32.27 -0.72 1.10
CA GLN A 101 -33.28 -0.04 0.31
C GLN A 101 -34.68 -0.64 0.52
N GLU A 102 -34.80 -1.96 0.60
CA GLU A 102 -36.06 -2.63 0.93
C GLU A 102 -36.54 -2.30 2.34
N SER A 103 -35.63 -2.27 3.32
CA SER A 103 -35.97 -1.92 4.70
C SER A 103 -36.48 -0.48 4.79
N VAL A 104 -35.84 0.45 4.08
CA VAL A 104 -36.25 1.86 4.00
C VAL A 104 -37.61 1.98 3.34
N LYS A 105 -37.86 1.27 2.22
CA LYS A 105 -39.17 1.23 1.56
C LYS A 105 -40.27 0.68 2.47
N LYS A 106 -40.00 -0.43 3.16
CA LYS A 106 -40.94 -1.03 4.12
C LYS A 106 -41.25 -0.08 5.28
N TRP A 107 -40.23 0.60 5.79
CA TRP A 107 -40.40 1.59 6.86
C TRP A 107 -41.23 2.79 6.38
N ALA A 108 -40.93 3.33 5.19
CA ALA A 108 -41.70 4.41 4.57
C ALA A 108 -43.17 4.05 4.34
N ALA A 109 -43.45 2.83 3.87
CA ALA A 109 -44.81 2.33 3.70
C ALA A 109 -45.54 2.16 5.05
N LYS A 110 -44.82 1.77 6.10
CA LYS A 110 -45.37 1.65 7.47
C LYS A 110 -45.59 3.01 8.15
N SER A 111 -44.79 4.03 7.82
CA SER A 111 -44.92 5.38 8.37
C SER A 111 -46.00 6.24 7.70
N TYR A 112 -46.59 5.78 6.59
CA TYR A 112 -47.78 6.37 5.96
C TYR A 112 -49.01 5.44 6.01
N PRO A 113 -49.55 5.09 7.18
CA PRO A 113 -50.92 4.59 7.25
C PRO A 113 -51.84 5.81 7.42
N GLU A 114 -52.64 6.11 6.39
CA GLU A 114 -53.88 6.89 6.51
C GLU A 114 -53.79 8.30 7.15
N HIS A 115 -53.56 9.31 6.32
CA HIS A 115 -54.07 10.67 6.59
C HIS A 115 -55.00 11.15 5.47
N ALA A 116 -55.83 10.23 4.95
CA ALA A 116 -56.78 10.49 3.87
C ALA A 116 -58.18 9.97 4.23
N SER A 117 -58.73 10.44 5.37
CA SER A 117 -60.13 10.17 5.72
C SER A 117 -60.68 11.15 6.76
N TRP A 118 -60.44 12.47 6.61
CA TRP A 118 -61.22 13.48 7.33
C TRP A 118 -61.39 14.77 6.49
N LEU A 119 -62.32 14.75 5.53
CA LEU A 119 -63.08 15.94 5.12
C LEU A 119 -64.49 15.46 4.77
N GLY A 120 -65.23 15.09 5.82
CA GLY A 120 -66.68 15.04 5.81
C GLY A 120 -67.22 16.22 6.62
N ASN A 121 -67.65 17.26 5.92
CA ASN A 121 -68.78 18.16 6.18
C ASN A 121 -68.64 19.42 5.33
#